data_AF-A0A9E7F1H5-F1
#
_entry.id   AF-A0A9E7F1H5-F1
#
_cell.length_a   1.000
_cell.length_b   1.000
_cell.length_c   1.000
_cell.angle_alpha   90.00
_cell.angle_beta   90.00
_cell.angle_gamma   90.00
#
_symmetry.space_group_name_H-M   'P 1'
#
loop_
_entity.id
_entity.type
_entity.pdbx_description
1 polymer ?
#
loop_
_entity_poly.entity_id
_entity_poly.type
_entity_poly.pdbx_seq_one_letter_code
_entity_poly.pdbx_strand_id
1 'polypeptide(L)'
;MELSSLFDPGKPPMTDKAAILSGAASLVSQLHDEARKLNDSNESLQEKIKELKAEKNVLRDEKQKLKAEMESLEQRVKLLNARPSYLPHPPLAPSLFPTQSQAAGHKLMVPIMGFPMWQFMAPTDVDTSQDADKCPPVA
;
A
#
# COMPACT_ATOMS: atom_id res chain seq x y z
N MET A 1 -26.90 -4.09 45.94
CA MET A 1 -25.64 -3.44 45.52
C MET A 1 -25.63 -2.05 46.14
N GLU A 2 -24.67 -1.75 47.00
CA GLU A 2 -24.56 -0.45 47.68
C GLU A 2 -23.61 0.48 46.91
N LEU A 3 -23.92 1.78 46.84
CA LEU A 3 -23.10 2.76 46.10
C LEU A 3 -21.64 2.82 46.62
N SER A 4 -21.47 2.70 47.93
CA SER A 4 -20.18 2.60 48.62
C SER A 4 -19.27 1.49 48.07
N SER A 5 -19.83 0.34 47.70
CA SER A 5 -19.07 -0.80 47.15
C SER A 5 -18.56 -0.59 45.71
N LEU A 6 -19.10 0.42 45.01
CA LEU A 6 -18.82 0.73 43.61
C LEU A 6 -17.57 1.63 43.47
N PHE A 7 -17.29 2.44 44.48
CA PHE A 7 -16.11 3.33 44.50
C PHE A 7 -14.82 2.61 44.87
N ASP A 8 -14.91 1.64 45.79
CA ASP A 8 -13.73 0.95 46.32
C ASP A 8 -14.08 -0.52 46.63
N PRO A 9 -14.11 -1.39 45.60
CA PRO A 9 -14.45 -2.79 45.77
C PRO A 9 -13.39 -3.49 46.63
N GLY A 10 -13.64 -3.58 47.94
CA GLY A 10 -12.75 -4.24 48.91
C GLY A 10 -12.61 -3.53 50.25
N LYS A 11 -13.03 -2.26 50.37
CA LYS A 11 -13.05 -1.55 51.66
C LYS A 11 -14.38 -1.69 52.39
N PRO A 12 -14.39 -1.56 53.74
CA PRO A 12 -15.63 -1.47 54.50
C PRO A 12 -16.55 -0.39 53.93
N PRO A 13 -17.88 -0.57 53.97
CA PRO A 13 -18.82 0.41 53.43
C PRO A 13 -18.56 1.79 54.02
N MET A 14 -18.38 2.80 53.15
CA MET A 14 -18.37 4.19 53.60
C MET A 14 -19.65 4.47 54.37
N THR A 15 -19.52 5.09 55.54
CA THR A 15 -20.64 5.42 56.43
C THR A 15 -21.12 6.86 56.23
N ASP A 16 -20.27 7.74 55.71
CA ASP A 16 -20.63 9.11 55.38
C ASP A 16 -21.46 9.17 54.09
N LYS A 17 -22.76 9.36 54.27
CA LYS A 17 -23.74 9.45 53.18
C LYS A 17 -23.48 10.63 52.24
N ALA A 18 -22.99 11.77 52.74
CA ALA A 18 -22.75 12.95 51.90
C ALA A 18 -21.57 12.70 50.94
N ALA A 19 -20.50 12.10 51.45
CA ALA A 19 -19.34 11.74 50.64
C ALA A 19 -19.65 10.64 49.60
N ILE A 20 -20.51 9.67 49.94
CA ILE A 20 -20.99 8.66 48.97
C ILE A 20 -21.76 9.32 47.83
N LEU A 21 -22.67 10.25 48.15
CA LEU A 21 -23.48 10.94 47.15
C LEU A 21 -22.65 11.86 46.26
N SER A 22 -21.70 12.61 46.82
CA SER A 22 -20.81 13.47 46.03
C SER A 22 -19.87 12.67 45.13
N GLY A 23 -19.36 11.53 45.61
CA GLY A 23 -18.61 10.57 44.80
C GLY A 23 -19.44 10.02 43.64
N ALA A 24 -20.71 9.65 43.92
CA ALA A 24 -21.63 9.15 42.90
C ALA A 24 -21.92 10.19 41.82
N ALA A 25 -22.22 11.42 42.23
CA ALA A 25 -22.46 12.51 41.30
C ALA A 25 -21.23 12.79 40.42
N SER A 26 -20.03 12.79 41.00
CA SER A 26 -18.78 13.00 40.26
C SER A 26 -18.48 11.86 39.28
N LEU A 27 -18.76 10.61 39.66
CA LEU A 27 -18.59 9.45 38.77
C LEU A 27 -19.58 9.47 37.61
N VAL A 28 -20.84 9.83 37.88
CA VAL A 28 -21.87 9.97 36.84
C VAL A 28 -21.47 11.04 35.81
N SER A 29 -20.94 12.19 36.26
CA SER A 29 -20.45 13.22 35.34
C SER A 29 -19.29 12.72 34.48
N GLN A 30 -18.32 12.00 35.08
CA GLN A 30 -17.19 11.41 34.33
C GLN A 30 -17.66 10.39 33.29
N LEU A 31 -18.55 9.47 33.67
CA LEU A 31 -19.11 8.48 32.76
C LEU A 31 -19.91 9.14 31.63
N HIS A 32 -20.62 10.23 31.92
CA HIS A 32 -21.33 10.99 30.90
C HIS A 32 -20.36 11.63 29.89
N ASP A 33 -19.25 12.20 30.36
CA ASP A 33 -18.23 12.78 29.47
C ASP A 33 -17.51 11.71 28.64
N GLU A 34 -17.22 10.56 29.23
CA GLU A 34 -16.64 9.41 28.51
C GLU A 34 -17.61 8.86 27.46
N ALA A 35 -18.89 8.69 27.81
CA ALA A 35 -19.93 8.28 26.88
C ALA A 35 -20.06 9.27 25.71
N ARG A 36 -19.99 10.58 25.97
CA ARG A 36 -19.99 11.61 24.93
C ARG A 36 -18.79 11.48 24.00
N LYS A 37 -17.58 11.37 24.53
CA LYS A 37 -16.35 11.18 23.73
C LYS A 37 -16.40 9.91 22.88
N LEU A 38 -16.92 8.81 23.44
CA LEU A 38 -17.10 7.56 22.71
C LEU A 38 -18.12 7.72 21.58
N ASN A 39 -19.21 8.47 21.81
CA ASN A 39 -20.19 8.77 20.77
C ASN A 39 -19.56 9.58 19.63
N ASP A 40 -18.85 10.67 19.96
CA ASP A 40 -18.18 11.53 18.98
C ASP A 40 -17.15 10.73 18.15
N SER A 41 -16.36 9.88 18.82
CA SER A 41 -15.39 9.00 18.15
C SER A 41 -16.08 7.98 17.23
N ASN A 42 -17.19 7.38 17.68
CA ASN A 42 -17.96 6.43 16.87
C ASN A 42 -18.55 7.12 15.62
N GLU A 43 -19.10 8.33 15.76
CA GLU A 43 -19.60 9.12 14.62
C GLU A 43 -18.49 9.43 13.62
N SER A 44 -17.33 9.89 14.10
CA SER A 44 -16.16 10.15 13.25
C SER A 44 -15.68 8.90 12.51
N LEU A 45 -15.61 7.74 13.20
CA LEU A 45 -15.24 6.47 12.58
C LEU A 45 -16.26 6.04 11.51
N GLN A 46 -17.56 6.24 11.76
CA GLN A 46 -18.59 5.94 10.77
C GLN A 46 -18.47 6.81 9.52
N GLU A 47 -18.14 8.09 9.68
CA GLU A 47 -17.85 8.99 8.56
C GLU A 47 -16.63 8.49 7.77
N LYS A 48 -15.53 8.15 8.45
CA LYS A 48 -14.32 7.65 7.79
C LYS A 48 -14.58 6.34 7.04
N ILE A 49 -15.41 5.46 7.59
CA ILE A 49 -15.83 4.22 6.90
C ILE A 49 -16.62 4.55 5.61
N LYS A 50 -17.51 5.55 5.63
CA LYS A 50 -18.26 5.97 4.44
C LYS A 50 -17.33 6.54 3.37
N GLU A 51 -16.40 7.41 3.77
CA GLU A 51 -15.38 7.98 2.88
C GLU A 51 -14.53 6.89 2.23
N LEU A 52 -13.95 5.98 3.02
CA LEU A 52 -13.13 4.88 2.51
C LEU A 52 -13.91 3.93 1.59
N LYS A 53 -15.20 3.70 1.85
CA LYS A 53 -16.06 2.93 0.94
C LYS A 53 -16.24 3.64 -0.40
N ALA A 54 -16.40 4.97 -0.40
CA ALA A 54 -16.51 5.75 -1.61
C ALA A 54 -15.19 5.74 -2.40
N GLU A 55 -14.06 6.02 -1.73
CA GLU A 55 -12.73 6.00 -2.35
C GLU A 55 -12.39 4.65 -2.97
N LYS A 56 -12.64 3.55 -2.24
CA LYS A 56 -12.48 2.19 -2.76
C LYS A 56 -13.28 1.95 -4.04
N ASN A 57 -14.51 2.47 -4.12
CA ASN A 57 -15.34 2.31 -5.31
C ASN A 57 -14.76 3.09 -6.50
N VAL A 58 -14.32 4.34 -6.28
CA VAL A 58 -13.65 5.15 -7.30
C VAL A 58 -12.40 4.44 -7.82
N LEU A 59 -11.54 3.95 -6.93
CA LEU A 59 -10.33 3.21 -7.31
C LEU A 59 -10.65 1.94 -8.12
N ARG A 60 -11.73 1.24 -7.79
CA ARG A 60 -12.17 0.07 -8.57
C ARG A 60 -12.56 0.48 -9.98
N ASP A 61 -13.32 1.57 -10.12
CA ASP A 61 -13.81 2.05 -11.40
C ASP A 61 -12.66 2.60 -12.26
N GLU A 62 -11.73 3.35 -11.67
CA GLU A 62 -10.49 3.80 -12.33
C GLU A 62 -9.62 2.64 -12.77
N LYS A 63 -9.44 1.62 -11.92
CA LYS A 63 -8.72 0.39 -12.27
C LYS A 63 -9.35 -0.30 -13.48
N GLN A 64 -10.67 -0.39 -13.55
CA GLN A 64 -11.37 -0.99 -14.69
C GLN A 64 -11.17 -0.18 -15.97
N LYS A 65 -11.25 1.15 -15.88
CA LYS A 65 -11.00 2.05 -17.00
C LYS A 65 -9.58 1.91 -17.53
N LEU A 66 -8.57 1.94 -16.65
CA LEU A 66 -7.16 1.75 -17.03
C LEU A 66 -6.93 0.38 -17.66
N LYS A 67 -7.56 -0.67 -17.16
CA LYS A 67 -7.48 -2.00 -17.75
C LYS A 67 -8.02 -2.02 -19.18
N ALA A 68 -9.16 -1.38 -19.42
CA ALA A 68 -9.75 -1.28 -20.76
C ALA A 68 -8.86 -0.46 -21.72
N GLU A 69 -8.27 0.63 -21.24
CA GLU A 69 -7.33 1.44 -22.03
C GLU A 69 -6.05 0.67 -22.35
N MET A 70 -5.50 -0.08 -21.40
CA MET A 70 -4.36 -0.96 -21.58
C MET A 70 -4.64 -2.02 -22.66
N GLU A 71 -5.76 -2.75 -22.55
CA GLU A 71 -6.15 -3.77 -23.54
C GLU A 71 -6.34 -3.17 -24.95
N SER A 72 -6.92 -1.96 -25.04
CA SER A 72 -7.07 -1.23 -26.30
C SER A 72 -5.72 -0.84 -26.92
N LEU A 73 -4.78 -0.35 -26.11
CA LEU A 73 -3.42 -0.02 -26.58
C LEU A 73 -2.64 -1.26 -26.99
N GLU A 74 -2.73 -2.36 -26.23
CA GLU A 74 -2.12 -3.64 -26.59
C GLU A 74 -2.63 -4.16 -27.94
N GLN A 75 -3.93 -4.04 -28.22
CA GLN A 75 -4.49 -4.39 -29.53
C GLN A 75 -3.92 -3.53 -30.65
N ARG A 76 -3.78 -2.21 -30.44
CA ARG A 76 -3.17 -1.30 -31.42
C ARG A 76 -1.72 -1.65 -31.69
N VAL A 77 -0.92 -1.91 -30.65
CA VAL A 77 0.48 -2.32 -30.77
C VAL A 77 0.58 -3.65 -31.53
N LYS A 78 -0.28 -4.61 -31.21
CA LYS A 78 -0.32 -5.91 -31.91
C LYS A 78 -0.64 -5.75 -33.39
N LEU A 79 -1.57 -4.87 -33.76
CA LEU A 79 -1.89 -4.57 -35.16
C LEU A 79 -0.71 -3.92 -35.89
N LEU A 80 -0.03 -2.97 -35.26
CA LEU A 80 1.15 -2.31 -35.85
C LEU A 80 2.31 -3.29 -36.04
N ASN A 81 2.55 -4.17 -35.07
CA ASN A 81 3.59 -5.20 -35.15
C ASN A 81 3.22 -6.38 -36.06
N ALA A 82 1.94 -6.59 -36.35
CA ALA A 82 1.46 -7.59 -37.32
C ALA A 82 1.61 -7.13 -38.78
N ARG A 83 2.13 -5.92 -39.04
CA ARG A 83 2.46 -5.47 -40.40
C ARG A 83 3.49 -6.41 -41.00
N PRO A 84 3.23 -7.04 -42.17
CA PRO A 84 4.20 -7.92 -42.80
C PRO A 84 5.49 -7.15 -43.11
N SER A 85 6.60 -7.55 -42.50
CA SER A 85 7.94 -7.07 -42.83
C SER A 85 8.32 -7.57 -44.23
N TYR A 86 7.88 -6.87 -45.28
CA TYR A 86 8.35 -7.06 -46.65
C TYR A 86 9.62 -6.25 -46.98
N LEU A 87 10.36 -5.80 -45.96
CA LEU A 87 11.62 -5.11 -46.19
C LEU A 87 12.77 -6.13 -46.18
N PRO A 88 13.58 -6.22 -47.25
CA PRO A 88 14.69 -7.14 -47.31
C PRO A 88 15.72 -6.74 -46.26
N HIS A 89 16.05 -7.67 -45.36
CA HIS A 89 17.13 -7.49 -44.39
C HIS A 89 18.43 -7.17 -45.15
N PRO A 90 19.14 -6.06 -44.83
CA PRO A 90 20.49 -5.87 -45.34
C PRO A 90 21.40 -6.95 -44.73
N PRO A 91 22.39 -7.47 -45.48
CA PRO A 91 23.26 -8.52 -44.99
C PRO A 91 24.02 -8.04 -43.73
N LEU A 92 23.95 -8.85 -42.68
CA LEU A 92 24.64 -8.64 -41.42
C LEU A 92 26.15 -8.59 -41.65
N ALA A 93 26.77 -7.44 -41.35
CA ALA A 93 28.20 -7.38 -41.13
C ALA A 93 28.54 -8.14 -39.84
N PRO A 94 29.65 -8.92 -39.79
CA PRO A 94 29.98 -9.73 -38.62
C PRO A 94 30.34 -8.84 -37.42
N SER A 95 29.57 -8.99 -36.35
CA SER A 95 29.81 -8.40 -35.03
C SER A 95 31.00 -9.09 -34.35
N LEU A 96 31.92 -8.30 -33.77
CA LEU A 96 33.14 -8.73 -33.08
C LEU A 96 32.94 -9.08 -31.59
N PHE A 97 31.70 -9.37 -31.15
CA PHE A 97 31.42 -9.74 -29.76
C PHE A 97 30.87 -11.16 -29.67
N PRO A 98 31.43 -12.05 -28.81
CA PRO A 98 31.06 -13.45 -28.79
C PRO A 98 29.65 -13.61 -28.20
N THR A 99 28.70 -14.00 -29.05
CA THR A 99 27.41 -14.54 -28.58
C THR A 99 27.64 -15.98 -28.18
N GLN A 100 27.60 -16.27 -26.88
CA GLN A 100 27.63 -17.64 -26.38
C GLN A 100 26.36 -18.35 -26.84
N SER A 101 26.54 -19.28 -27.77
CA SER A 101 25.55 -20.25 -28.19
C SER A 101 24.98 -21.00 -26.98
N GLN A 102 23.67 -21.03 -26.81
CA GLN A 102 23.03 -22.12 -26.09
C GLN A 102 22.12 -22.90 -27.02
N ALA A 103 22.58 -24.11 -27.30
CA ALA A 103 21.83 -25.20 -27.87
C ALA A 103 20.88 -25.80 -26.82
N ALA A 104 19.77 -26.32 -27.33
CA ALA A 104 19.06 -27.48 -26.81
C ALA A 104 18.49 -27.42 -25.38
N GLY A 105 17.20 -27.07 -25.31
CA GLY A 105 16.22 -27.90 -24.61
C GLY A 105 16.48 -28.21 -23.13
N HIS A 106 16.18 -27.25 -22.27
CA HIS A 106 15.79 -27.53 -20.89
C HIS A 106 14.95 -26.37 -20.38
N LYS A 107 13.86 -26.70 -19.68
CA LYS A 107 12.94 -25.76 -19.06
C LYS A 107 13.68 -24.97 -17.98
N LEU A 108 14.26 -23.82 -18.32
CA LEU A 108 14.70 -22.86 -17.32
C LEU A 108 13.49 -22.09 -16.81
N MET A 109 13.08 -22.46 -15.61
CA MET A 109 12.29 -21.61 -14.75
C MET A 109 13.14 -20.37 -14.43
N VAL A 110 12.92 -19.29 -15.16
CA VAL A 110 13.53 -17.99 -14.86
C VAL A 110 12.87 -17.48 -13.58
N PRO A 111 13.61 -17.22 -12.48
CA PRO A 111 13.03 -16.50 -11.36
C PRO A 111 12.72 -15.10 -11.86
N ILE A 112 11.47 -14.66 -11.71
CA ILE A 112 11.09 -13.26 -11.92
C ILE A 112 11.70 -12.46 -10.75
N MET A 113 13.01 -12.25 -10.81
CA MET A 113 13.67 -11.14 -10.12
C MET A 113 13.22 -9.89 -10.89
N GLY A 114 12.54 -8.97 -10.18
CA GLY A 114 12.01 -7.75 -10.76
C GLY A 114 13.08 -7.07 -11.61
N PHE A 115 12.82 -7.00 -12.92
CA PHE A 115 13.67 -6.33 -13.88
C PHE A 115 13.89 -4.90 -13.40
N PRO A 116 15.13 -4.50 -13.07
CA PRO A 116 15.32 -3.22 -12.43
C PRO A 116 15.19 -2.11 -13.46
N MET A 117 14.47 -1.05 -13.09
CA MET A 117 13.97 -0.02 -14.02
C MET A 117 15.08 0.77 -14.74
N TRP A 118 16.31 0.73 -14.21
CA TRP A 118 17.47 1.44 -14.77
C TRP A 118 17.87 0.99 -16.18
N GLN A 119 17.47 -0.21 -16.62
CA GLN A 119 17.74 -0.68 -17.99
C GLN A 119 16.95 0.07 -19.07
N PHE A 120 15.97 0.90 -18.69
CA PHE A 120 15.16 1.71 -19.59
C PHE A 120 15.48 3.21 -19.54
N MET A 121 16.47 3.62 -18.73
CA MET A 121 16.87 5.03 -18.63
C MET A 121 18.07 5.31 -19.54
N ALA A 122 18.09 6.49 -20.17
CA ALA A 122 19.23 6.92 -20.98
C ALA A 122 20.45 7.15 -20.07
N PRO A 123 21.69 6.80 -20.48
CA PRO A 123 22.89 6.95 -19.65
C PRO A 123 23.17 8.37 -19.14
N THR A 124 22.59 9.39 -19.79
CA THR A 124 22.68 10.80 -19.40
C THR A 124 21.78 11.18 -18.22
N ASP A 125 20.78 10.36 -17.89
CA ASP A 125 19.80 10.63 -16.83
C ASP A 125 20.09 9.85 -15.54
N VAL A 126 21.18 9.05 -15.53
CA VAL A 126 21.61 8.27 -14.38
C VAL A 126 22.65 9.09 -13.60
N ASP A 127 22.21 9.82 -12.58
CA ASP A 127 23.09 10.54 -11.67
C ASP A 127 23.67 9.59 -10.60
N THR A 128 24.78 8.94 -10.95
CA THR A 128 25.56 8.07 -10.04
C THR A 128 26.49 8.85 -9.10
N SER A 129 26.43 10.19 -9.05
CA SER A 129 27.38 11.00 -8.26
C SER A 129 27.35 10.72 -6.76
N GLN A 130 26.24 10.19 -6.22
CA GLN A 130 26.08 9.88 -4.80
C GLN A 130 26.23 8.40 -4.44
N ASP A 131 26.49 7.52 -5.42
CA ASP A 131 26.53 6.07 -5.19
C ASP A 131 27.82 5.66 -4.44
N ALA A 132 28.90 6.41 -4.65
CA ALA A 132 30.19 6.21 -3.97
C ALA A 132 30.12 6.44 -2.45
N ASP A 133 29.24 7.34 -1.98
CA ASP A 133 29.10 7.64 -0.55
C ASP A 133 28.28 6.58 0.21
N LYS A 134 27.54 5.74 -0.52
CA LYS A 134 26.62 4.73 0.05
C LYS A 134 27.13 3.30 -0.04
N CYS A 135 28.21 3.07 -0.78
CA CYS A 135 28.83 1.75 -0.86
C CYS A 135 29.80 1.57 0.32
N PRO A 136 29.51 0.69 1.30
CA PRO A 136 30.50 0.36 2.33
C PRO A 136 31.72 -0.29 1.66
N PRO A 137 32.94 -0.07 2.18
CA PRO A 137 34.15 -0.62 1.58
C PRO A 137 34.06 -2.15 1.55
N VAL A 138 34.24 -2.72 0.37
CA VAL A 138 34.47 -4.14 0.18
C VAL A 138 35.71 -4.51 1.01
N ALA A 139 35.52 -5.40 1.98
CA ALA A 139 36.59 -6.03 2.76
C ALA A 139 37.34 -7.07 1.93
#